data_AF-A0A7H4LPD6-F1
#
_entry.id   AF-A0A7H4LPD6-F1
#
_cell.length_a   1.000
_cell.length_b   1.000
_cell.length_c   1.000
_cell.angle_alpha   90.00
_cell.angle_beta   90.00
_cell.angle_gamma   90.00
#
_symmetry.space_group_name_H-M   'P 1'
#
loop_
_entity.id
_entity.type
_entity.pdbx_description
1 polymer ?
#
loop_
_entity_poly.entity_id
_entity_poly.type
_entity_poly.pdbx_seq_one_letter_code
_entity_poly.pdbx_strand_id
1 'polypeptide(L)'
;MASFYAAIGFILPFLLAIALPQSTGSPAVAPSTTGSLSIEDACKQTAKLYDLCMATLSPDRSSLTADAVGLTRAAILAVQKNASETATYLTNIDEDENVNKTAELQQCLEDCGERYEAAVEQLADATIALDMGAYDESQVLVSAGQAEVKLCQKGCQDTPEHQSILMARNTEVDQLCNITLAIAKLIPR
;
A
#
# COMPACT_ATOMS: atom_id res chain seq x y z
N MET A 1 -23.80 -33.01 44.52
CA MET A 1 -24.08 -34.19 45.36
C MET A 1 -24.98 -35.13 44.57
N ALA A 2 -24.74 -36.45 44.62
CA ALA A 2 -25.53 -37.57 44.04
C ALA A 2 -25.81 -37.50 42.51
N SER A 3 -25.49 -38.47 41.64
CA SER A 3 -25.69 -39.94 41.67
C SER A 3 -27.17 -40.34 41.58
N PHE A 4 -27.67 -41.36 40.86
CA PHE A 4 -27.08 -42.43 40.02
C PHE A 4 -27.91 -42.48 38.67
N TYR A 5 -27.94 -43.47 37.77
CA TYR A 5 -27.50 -44.88 37.71
C TYR A 5 -27.11 -45.32 36.27
N ALA A 6 -26.55 -46.53 36.19
CA ALA A 6 -26.10 -47.28 35.03
C ALA A 6 -27.22 -47.98 34.22
N ALA A 7 -26.94 -48.29 32.94
CA ALA A 7 -27.47 -49.47 32.25
C ALA A 7 -26.48 -49.95 31.17
N ILE A 8 -26.15 -51.24 31.18
CA ILE A 8 -25.23 -51.89 30.23
C ILE A 8 -26.07 -52.48 29.08
N GLY A 9 -25.71 -52.19 27.83
CA GLY A 9 -26.32 -52.77 26.63
C GLY A 9 -25.26 -53.27 25.66
N PHE A 10 -25.05 -54.58 25.60
CA PHE A 10 -23.95 -55.23 24.88
C PHE A 10 -24.47 -55.86 23.57
N ILE A 11 -24.39 -55.16 22.44
CA ILE A 11 -24.61 -55.76 21.10
C ILE A 11 -23.63 -55.18 20.06
N LEU A 12 -22.73 -56.05 19.59
CA LEU A 12 -21.95 -55.99 18.35
C LEU A 12 -21.92 -57.44 17.81
N PRO A 13 -21.73 -57.71 16.51
CA PRO A 13 -21.67 -56.78 15.38
C PRO A 13 -22.68 -57.12 14.26
N PHE A 14 -22.88 -56.20 13.30
CA PHE A 14 -23.25 -56.61 11.94
C PHE A 14 -22.30 -55.96 10.93
N LEU A 15 -21.54 -56.83 10.25
CA LEU A 15 -20.56 -56.44 9.24
C LEU A 15 -21.28 -56.06 7.94
N LEU A 16 -21.09 -54.82 7.50
CA LEU A 16 -21.47 -54.38 6.16
C LEU A 16 -20.30 -53.60 5.55
N ALA A 17 -19.33 -54.35 5.06
CA ALA A 17 -18.19 -53.82 4.31
C ALA A 17 -18.68 -53.38 2.91
N ILE A 18 -19.20 -52.16 2.83
CA ILE A 18 -19.49 -51.50 1.55
C ILE A 18 -18.14 -51.09 0.95
N ALA A 19 -17.65 -51.86 -0.01
CA ALA A 19 -16.47 -51.50 -0.79
C ALA A 19 -16.81 -50.30 -1.69
N LEU A 20 -16.40 -49.09 -1.29
CA LEU A 20 -16.37 -47.96 -2.22
C LEU A 20 -15.28 -48.23 -3.28
N PRO A 21 -15.55 -48.03 -4.57
CA PRO A 21 -14.48 -47.98 -5.56
C PRO A 21 -13.60 -46.77 -5.24
N GLN A 22 -12.33 -47.02 -4.87
CA GLN A 22 -11.34 -45.96 -4.73
C GLN A 22 -11.06 -45.40 -6.12
N SER A 23 -11.68 -44.26 -6.45
CA SER A 23 -11.30 -43.47 -7.61
C SER A 23 -9.85 -43.05 -7.43
N THR A 24 -8.95 -43.67 -8.20
CA THR A 24 -7.55 -43.26 -8.32
C THR A 24 -7.47 -42.00 -9.16
N GLY A 25 -8.02 -40.91 -8.60
CA GLY A 25 -7.71 -39.57 -9.03
C GLY A 25 -6.22 -39.35 -8.90
N SER A 26 -5.52 -39.40 -10.03
CA SER A 26 -4.17 -38.86 -10.14
C SER A 26 -4.20 -37.42 -9.59
N PRO A 27 -3.15 -36.94 -8.88
CA PRO A 27 -3.08 -35.54 -8.54
C PRO A 27 -3.02 -34.74 -9.83
N ALA A 28 -4.20 -34.24 -10.26
CA ALA A 28 -4.29 -33.26 -11.30
C ALA A 28 -3.46 -32.07 -10.81
N VAL A 29 -2.31 -31.86 -11.45
CA VAL A 29 -1.50 -30.67 -11.23
C VAL A 29 -2.44 -29.51 -11.50
N ALA A 30 -2.83 -28.80 -10.44
CA ALA A 30 -3.64 -27.60 -10.59
C ALA A 30 -2.88 -26.70 -11.56
N PRO A 31 -3.54 -26.12 -12.59
CA PRO A 31 -2.88 -25.18 -13.46
C PRO A 31 -2.49 -23.96 -12.64
N SER A 32 -1.24 -23.94 -12.18
CA SER A 32 -0.59 -22.78 -11.56
C SER A 32 -0.42 -21.71 -12.62
N THR A 33 -1.52 -21.02 -12.89
CA THR A 33 -1.59 -19.87 -13.80
C THR A 33 -2.28 -18.70 -13.09
N THR A 34 -1.97 -18.54 -11.79
CA THR A 34 -1.80 -17.19 -11.24
C THR A 34 -0.56 -16.62 -11.93
N GLY A 35 -0.76 -15.87 -13.01
CA GLY A 35 0.35 -15.31 -13.78
C GLY A 35 1.17 -14.39 -12.91
N SER A 36 2.42 -14.76 -12.65
CA SER A 36 3.33 -13.94 -11.83
C SER A 36 3.56 -12.60 -12.51
N LEU A 37 3.12 -11.51 -11.90
CA LEU A 37 3.35 -10.17 -12.42
C LEU A 37 4.79 -9.76 -12.08
N SER A 38 5.61 -9.53 -13.10
CA SER A 38 6.97 -9.02 -12.89
C SER A 38 6.95 -7.53 -12.54
N ILE A 39 7.98 -7.06 -11.84
CA ILE A 39 8.14 -5.62 -11.56
C ILE A 39 8.27 -4.86 -12.88
N GLU A 40 8.99 -5.42 -13.85
CA GLU A 40 9.19 -4.87 -15.18
C GLU A 40 7.86 -4.70 -15.94
N ASP A 41 6.94 -5.67 -15.87
CA ASP A 41 5.63 -5.60 -16.52
C ASP A 41 4.65 -4.66 -15.81
N ALA A 42 4.75 -4.55 -14.48
CA ALA A 42 4.02 -3.55 -13.70
C ALA A 42 4.52 -2.13 -14.01
N CYS A 43 5.84 -1.91 -14.00
CA CYS A 43 6.43 -0.59 -14.25
C CYS A 43 6.22 -0.10 -15.68
N LYS A 44 6.05 -0.98 -16.68
CA LYS A 44 5.61 -0.58 -18.05
C LYS A 44 4.30 0.21 -18.05
N GLN A 45 3.41 0.04 -17.07
CA GLN A 45 2.16 0.79 -16.96
C GLN A 45 2.34 2.25 -16.51
N THR A 46 3.51 2.60 -15.95
CA THR A 46 3.80 3.93 -15.40
C THR A 46 4.34 4.91 -16.45
N ALA A 47 4.48 4.46 -17.70
CA ALA A 47 4.94 5.23 -18.85
C ALA A 47 6.26 5.98 -18.61
N LYS A 48 6.20 7.30 -18.39
CA LYS A 48 7.40 8.13 -18.17
C LYS A 48 8.05 7.93 -16.80
N LEU A 49 7.35 7.27 -15.87
CA LEU A 49 7.83 6.99 -14.52
C LEU A 49 8.44 5.58 -14.38
N TYR A 50 8.76 4.92 -15.51
CA TYR A 50 9.30 3.55 -15.52
C TYR A 50 10.55 3.40 -14.65
N ASP A 51 11.55 4.28 -14.83
CA ASP A 51 12.81 4.19 -14.09
C ASP A 51 12.63 4.46 -12.60
N LEU A 52 11.74 5.41 -12.23
CA LEU A 52 11.37 5.66 -10.84
C LEU A 52 10.67 4.44 -10.24
N CYS A 53 9.68 3.86 -10.93
CA CYS A 53 8.99 2.64 -10.49
C CYS A 53 9.96 1.47 -10.27
N MET A 54 10.89 1.25 -11.21
CA MET A 54 11.92 0.23 -11.06
C MET A 54 12.82 0.50 -9.85
N ALA A 55 13.24 1.76 -9.63
CA ALA A 55 14.04 2.15 -8.46
C ALA A 55 13.28 1.97 -7.14
N THR A 56 11.99 2.29 -7.12
CA THR A 56 11.10 2.14 -5.95
C THR A 56 10.90 0.67 -5.55
N LEU A 57 10.65 -0.22 -6.52
CA LEU A 57 10.21 -1.60 -6.24
C LEU A 57 11.33 -2.65 -6.27
N SER A 58 12.46 -2.37 -6.92
CA SER A 58 13.59 -3.32 -6.99
C SER A 58 14.24 -3.71 -5.66
N PRO A 59 14.28 -2.86 -4.61
CA PRO A 59 14.80 -3.23 -3.29
C PRO A 59 13.99 -4.33 -2.60
N ASP A 60 12.67 -4.35 -2.80
CA ASP A 60 11.71 -5.25 -2.12
C ASP A 60 11.52 -6.61 -2.83
N ARG A 61 12.43 -6.99 -3.74
CA ARG A 61 12.33 -8.24 -4.52
C ARG A 61 12.24 -9.55 -3.71
N SER A 62 12.51 -9.52 -2.40
CA SER A 62 12.36 -10.67 -1.50
C SER A 62 11.06 -10.67 -0.67
N SER A 63 10.36 -9.53 -0.57
CA SER A 63 9.16 -9.34 0.25
C SER A 63 7.87 -9.27 -0.59
N LEU A 64 7.98 -8.96 -1.88
CA LEU A 64 6.87 -8.90 -2.83
C LEU A 64 6.22 -10.28 -3.06
N THR A 65 4.91 -10.39 -2.84
CA THR A 65 4.10 -11.42 -3.49
C THR A 65 4.13 -11.16 -5.00
N ALA A 66 4.19 -12.22 -5.82
CA ALA A 66 4.35 -12.13 -7.27
C ALA A 66 3.05 -11.73 -8.00
N ASP A 67 2.24 -10.88 -7.39
CA ASP A 67 0.93 -10.45 -7.86
C ASP A 67 0.76 -8.91 -7.76
N ALA A 68 -0.28 -8.40 -8.42
CA ALA A 68 -0.56 -6.97 -8.46
C ALA A 68 -0.88 -6.38 -7.07
N VAL A 69 -1.39 -7.20 -6.13
CA VAL A 69 -1.70 -6.75 -4.76
C VAL A 69 -0.40 -6.47 -4.00
N GLY A 70 0.57 -7.39 -4.01
CA GLY A 70 1.87 -7.20 -3.37
C GLY A 70 2.64 -6.00 -3.92
N LEU A 71 2.66 -5.87 -5.26
CA LEU A 71 3.31 -4.74 -5.93
C LEU A 71 2.62 -3.40 -5.60
N THR A 72 1.29 -3.38 -5.52
CA THR A 72 0.54 -2.18 -5.08
C THR A 72 0.85 -1.86 -3.62
N ARG A 73 0.93 -2.87 -2.74
CA ARG A 73 1.25 -2.70 -1.32
C ARG A 73 2.62 -2.08 -1.11
N ALA A 74 3.65 -2.60 -1.78
CA ALA A 74 4.99 -2.04 -1.72
C ALA A 74 5.05 -0.60 -2.27
N ALA A 75 4.31 -0.32 -3.34
CA ALA A 75 4.20 1.04 -3.87
C ALA A 75 3.55 2.01 -2.86
N ILE A 76 2.44 1.63 -2.20
CA ILE A 76 1.82 2.45 -1.13
C ILE A 76 2.81 2.70 0.02
N LEU A 77 3.51 1.66 0.51
CA LEU A 77 4.50 1.80 1.57
C LEU A 77 5.66 2.74 1.19
N ALA A 78 6.08 2.71 -0.08
CA ALA A 78 7.10 3.63 -0.57
C ALA A 78 6.59 5.08 -0.64
N VAL A 79 5.35 5.32 -1.06
CA VAL A 79 4.71 6.65 -0.98
C VAL A 79 4.66 7.10 0.49
N GLN A 80 4.15 6.25 1.38
CA GLN A 80 3.98 6.55 2.81
C GLN A 80 5.32 6.94 3.45
N LYS A 81 6.39 6.18 3.19
CA LYS A 81 7.74 6.51 3.66
C LYS A 81 8.19 7.91 3.19
N ASN A 82 8.05 8.22 1.90
CA ASN A 82 8.47 9.52 1.35
C ASN A 82 7.60 10.68 1.87
N ALA A 83 6.30 10.43 2.12
CA ALA A 83 5.40 11.38 2.74
C ALA A 83 5.80 11.67 4.20
N SER A 84 6.03 10.64 5.01
CA SER A 84 6.49 10.80 6.40
C SER A 84 7.86 11.46 6.50
N GLU A 85 8.81 11.10 5.64
CA GLU A 85 10.14 11.74 5.59
C GLU A 85 10.06 13.21 5.16
N THR A 86 9.04 13.58 4.37
CA THR A 86 8.79 14.98 4.02
C THR A 86 8.09 15.72 5.16
N ALA A 87 7.12 15.11 5.85
CA ALA A 87 6.50 15.68 7.05
C ALA A 87 7.58 16.04 8.10
N THR A 88 8.43 15.07 8.46
CA THR A 88 9.55 15.27 9.40
C THR A 88 10.53 16.35 8.91
N TYR A 89 10.80 16.42 7.60
CA TYR A 89 11.66 17.46 7.04
C TYR A 89 11.05 18.87 7.17
N LEU A 90 9.74 19.01 7.01
CA LEU A 90 9.03 20.28 7.19
C LEU A 90 9.03 20.70 8.66
N THR A 91 8.66 19.81 9.58
CA THR A 91 8.75 20.06 11.03
C THR A 91 10.15 20.51 11.45
N ASN A 92 11.20 19.84 10.97
CA ASN A 92 12.58 20.22 11.29
C ASN A 92 12.96 21.63 10.81
N ILE A 93 12.44 22.09 9.67
CA ILE A 93 12.69 23.46 9.16
C ILE A 93 11.84 24.48 9.92
N ASP A 94 10.61 24.11 10.27
CA ASP A 94 9.69 24.94 11.05
C ASP A 94 10.20 25.18 12.49
N GLU A 95 10.79 24.16 13.10
CA GLU A 95 11.39 24.25 14.45
C GLU A 95 12.80 24.88 14.47
N ASP A 96 13.54 24.93 13.36
CA ASP A 96 14.91 25.46 13.34
C ASP A 96 14.95 26.99 13.47
N GLU A 97 15.29 27.49 14.66
CA GLU A 97 15.48 28.92 14.96
C GLU A 97 16.61 29.59 14.15
N ASN A 98 17.51 28.82 13.52
CA ASN A 98 18.58 29.35 12.67
C ASN A 98 18.10 29.67 11.25
N VAL A 99 16.93 29.18 10.84
CA VAL A 99 16.34 29.51 9.54
C VAL A 99 15.57 30.82 9.67
N ASN A 100 16.03 31.85 8.96
CA ASN A 100 15.33 33.14 8.89
C ASN A 100 14.04 33.01 8.04
N LYS A 101 12.96 32.58 8.69
CA LYS A 101 11.64 32.38 8.07
C LYS A 101 10.90 33.71 7.92
N THR A 102 10.39 33.98 6.71
CA THR A 102 9.39 35.05 6.50
C THR A 102 8.03 34.56 6.99
N ALA A 103 7.05 35.47 7.12
CA ALA A 103 5.69 35.06 7.49
C ALA A 103 5.04 34.14 6.43
N GLU A 104 5.37 34.36 5.16
CA GLU A 104 4.92 33.55 4.03
C GLU A 104 5.57 32.16 4.02
N LEU A 105 6.84 32.05 4.43
CA LEU A 105 7.49 30.75 4.61
C LEU A 105 6.95 30.02 5.84
N GLN A 106 6.72 30.71 6.96
CA GLN A 106 6.13 30.13 8.17
C GLN A 106 4.76 29.50 7.88
N GLN A 107 3.83 30.28 7.30
CA GLN A 107 2.50 29.77 6.92
C GLN A 107 2.60 28.60 5.93
N CYS A 108 3.53 28.66 4.97
CA CYS A 108 3.77 27.59 4.01
C CYS A 108 4.24 26.29 4.69
N LEU A 109 5.13 26.37 5.68
CA LEU A 109 5.62 25.20 6.44
C LEU A 109 4.52 24.60 7.31
N GLU A 110 3.77 25.42 8.05
CA GLU A 110 2.62 25.01 8.86
C GLU A 110 1.54 24.33 8.00
N ASP A 111 1.06 25.00 6.95
CA ASP A 111 0.06 24.47 6.02
C ASP A 111 0.54 23.15 5.39
N CYS A 112 1.78 23.09 4.90
CA CYS A 112 2.31 21.85 4.31
C CYS A 112 2.50 20.73 5.34
N GLY A 113 2.80 21.05 6.60
CA GLY A 113 2.87 20.09 7.70
C GLY A 113 1.54 19.37 7.88
N GLU A 114 0.45 20.11 8.09
CA GLU A 114 -0.91 19.55 8.21
C GLU A 114 -1.30 18.69 6.98
N ARG A 115 -0.97 19.17 5.77
CA ARG A 115 -1.24 18.44 4.51
C ARG A 115 -0.46 17.12 4.43
N TYR A 116 0.79 17.10 4.89
CA TYR A 116 1.59 15.89 4.89
C TYR A 116 1.19 14.89 5.98
N GLU A 117 0.75 15.36 7.15
CA GLU A 117 0.13 14.49 8.17
C GLU A 117 -1.14 13.83 7.63
N ALA A 118 -2.05 14.61 7.04
CA ALA A 118 -3.25 14.08 6.39
C ALA A 118 -2.90 13.10 5.25
N ALA A 119 -1.90 13.40 4.42
CA ALA A 119 -1.44 12.48 3.38
C ALA A 119 -0.94 11.15 3.94
N VAL A 120 -0.20 11.16 5.05
CA VAL A 120 0.30 9.94 5.72
C VAL A 120 -0.84 9.11 6.30
N GLU A 121 -1.86 9.74 6.88
CA GLU A 121 -3.09 9.07 7.35
C GLU A 121 -3.83 8.38 6.19
N GLN A 122 -4.11 9.11 5.10
CA GLN A 122 -4.76 8.54 3.91
C GLN A 122 -3.98 7.35 3.31
N LEU A 123 -2.64 7.39 3.33
CA LEU A 123 -1.79 6.30 2.82
C LEU A 123 -1.73 5.09 3.78
N ALA A 124 -1.84 5.32 5.09
CA ALA A 124 -1.99 4.24 6.07
C ALA A 124 -3.32 3.51 5.85
N ASP A 125 -4.42 4.26 5.75
CA ASP A 125 -5.75 3.71 5.47
C ASP A 125 -5.80 3.02 4.10
N ALA A 126 -5.12 3.56 3.08
CA ALA A 126 -5.01 2.91 1.77
C ALA A 126 -4.36 1.51 1.86
N THR A 127 -3.40 1.33 2.77
CA THR A 127 -2.76 0.03 3.03
C THR A 127 -3.74 -0.92 3.72
N ILE A 128 -4.49 -0.44 4.71
CA ILE A 128 -5.51 -1.23 5.41
C ILE A 128 -6.61 -1.68 4.44
N ALA A 129 -7.13 -0.76 3.62
CA ALA A 129 -8.13 -1.06 2.60
C ALA A 129 -7.62 -2.09 1.58
N LEU A 130 -6.35 -1.99 1.15
CA LEU A 130 -5.72 -2.98 0.26
C LEU A 130 -5.65 -4.36 0.90
N ASP A 131 -5.17 -4.44 2.15
CA ASP A 131 -5.03 -5.69 2.91
C ASP A 131 -6.39 -6.34 3.22
N MET A 132 -7.48 -5.54 3.26
CA MET A 132 -8.86 -6.01 3.39
C MET A 132 -9.53 -6.40 2.06
N GLY A 133 -8.86 -6.20 0.91
CA GLY A 133 -9.42 -6.46 -0.42
C GLY A 133 -10.30 -5.33 -0.99
N ALA A 134 -10.38 -4.18 -0.32
CA ALA A 134 -11.12 -3.00 -0.75
C ALA A 134 -10.29 -2.17 -1.75
N TYR A 135 -9.95 -2.76 -2.91
CA TYR A 135 -8.99 -2.20 -3.87
C TYR A 135 -9.40 -0.85 -4.48
N ASP A 136 -10.70 -0.59 -4.64
CA ASP A 136 -11.20 0.69 -5.15
C ASP A 136 -11.13 1.79 -4.09
N GLU A 137 -11.38 1.46 -2.82
CA GLU A 137 -11.22 2.35 -1.67
C GLU A 137 -9.74 2.70 -1.45
N SER A 138 -8.86 1.71 -1.51
CA SER A 138 -7.40 1.90 -1.49
C SER A 138 -6.93 2.90 -2.55
N GLN A 139 -7.43 2.80 -3.79
CA GLN A 139 -7.12 3.77 -4.86
C GLN A 139 -7.68 5.17 -4.60
N VAL A 140 -8.86 5.30 -4.00
CA VAL A 140 -9.43 6.59 -3.59
C VAL A 140 -8.56 7.23 -2.51
N LEU A 141 -8.12 6.47 -1.51
CA LEU A 141 -7.27 6.93 -0.40
C LEU A 141 -5.87 7.36 -0.87
N VAL A 142 -5.23 6.60 -1.78
CA VAL A 142 -3.97 7.04 -2.44
C VAL A 142 -4.19 8.35 -3.22
N SER A 143 -5.33 8.49 -3.90
CA SER A 143 -5.67 9.71 -4.64
C SER A 143 -5.93 10.91 -3.70
N ALA A 144 -6.47 10.67 -2.51
CA ALA A 144 -6.68 11.68 -1.47
C ALA A 144 -5.33 12.17 -0.90
N GLY A 145 -4.44 11.26 -0.50
CA GLY A 145 -3.09 11.63 -0.05
C GLY A 145 -2.28 12.38 -1.14
N GLN A 146 -2.44 11.99 -2.41
CA GLN A 146 -1.88 12.72 -3.55
C GLN A 146 -2.45 14.15 -3.70
N ALA A 147 -3.74 14.34 -3.38
CA ALA A 147 -4.38 15.65 -3.45
C ALA A 147 -3.85 16.60 -2.36
N GLU A 148 -3.61 16.12 -1.15
CA GLU A 148 -3.04 16.93 -0.06
C GLU A 148 -1.63 17.44 -0.40
N VAL A 149 -0.77 16.58 -0.97
CA VAL A 149 0.58 16.96 -1.45
C VAL A 149 0.49 18.02 -2.55
N LYS A 150 -0.49 17.93 -3.45
CA LYS A 150 -0.75 18.96 -4.49
C LYS A 150 -1.28 20.27 -3.90
N LEU A 151 -2.04 20.22 -2.82
CA LEU A 151 -2.50 21.41 -2.11
C LEU A 151 -1.35 22.11 -1.40
N CYS A 152 -0.44 21.38 -0.76
CA CYS A 152 0.83 21.92 -0.23
C CYS A 152 1.67 22.62 -1.32
N GLN A 153 1.96 21.92 -2.43
CA GLN A 153 2.69 22.49 -3.59
C GLN A 153 2.05 23.77 -4.15
N LYS A 154 0.71 23.85 -4.12
CA LYS A 154 -0.04 25.01 -4.60
C LYS A 154 -0.08 26.16 -3.59
N GLY A 155 -0.23 25.87 -2.30
CA GLY A 155 -0.25 26.87 -1.23
C GLY A 155 1.06 27.65 -1.15
N CYS A 156 2.18 26.94 -1.28
CA CYS A 156 3.52 27.53 -1.24
C CYS A 156 4.03 28.07 -2.58
N GLN A 157 3.25 28.05 -3.66
CA GLN A 157 3.76 28.32 -5.02
C GLN A 157 4.43 29.70 -5.18
N ASP A 158 3.99 30.69 -4.39
CA ASP A 158 4.42 32.08 -4.43
C ASP A 158 5.51 32.41 -3.38
N THR A 159 5.88 31.44 -2.52
CA THR A 159 6.97 31.56 -1.53
C THR A 159 8.33 31.38 -2.23
N PRO A 160 9.29 32.31 -2.12
CA PRO A 160 10.57 32.22 -2.86
C PRO A 160 11.36 30.93 -2.61
N GLU A 161 11.33 30.42 -1.38
CA GLU A 161 12.08 29.25 -0.91
C GLU A 161 11.42 27.91 -1.31
N HIS A 162 10.19 27.95 -1.85
CA HIS A 162 9.40 26.77 -2.24
C HIS A 162 10.13 25.82 -3.20
N GLN A 163 10.90 26.36 -4.14
CA GLN A 163 11.69 25.55 -5.08
C GLN A 163 12.78 24.73 -4.36
N SER A 164 13.44 25.32 -3.37
CA SER A 164 14.54 24.69 -2.61
C SER A 164 14.08 23.73 -1.51
N ILE A 165 12.89 23.96 -0.94
CA ILE A 165 12.40 23.19 0.22
C ILE A 165 11.42 22.09 -0.22
N LEU A 166 10.44 22.43 -1.05
CA LEU A 166 9.23 21.61 -1.24
C LEU A 166 9.12 20.98 -2.61
N MET A 167 9.45 21.72 -3.68
CA MET A 167 9.13 21.33 -5.05
C MET A 167 9.60 19.91 -5.42
N ALA A 168 10.83 19.53 -5.06
CA ALA A 168 11.35 18.21 -5.36
C ALA A 168 10.60 17.09 -4.60
N ARG A 169 10.34 17.29 -3.30
CA ARG A 169 9.68 16.32 -2.42
C ARG A 169 8.21 16.11 -2.79
N ASN A 170 7.49 17.21 -3.01
CA ASN A 170 6.11 17.18 -3.49
C ASN A 170 6.01 16.48 -4.84
N THR A 171 6.95 16.74 -5.76
CA THR A 171 7.02 16.07 -7.07
C THR A 171 7.28 14.57 -6.94
N GLU A 172 8.20 14.15 -6.07
CA GLU A 172 8.52 12.74 -5.85
C GLU A 172 7.31 11.99 -5.27
N VAL A 173 6.68 12.50 -4.21
CA VAL A 173 5.48 11.88 -3.62
C VAL A 173 4.32 11.83 -4.61
N ASP A 174 4.08 12.89 -5.41
CA ASP A 174 3.07 12.86 -6.48
C ASP A 174 3.36 11.77 -7.53
N GLN A 175 4.60 11.64 -7.97
CA GLN A 175 5.00 10.63 -8.93
C GLN A 175 4.88 9.20 -8.36
N LEU A 176 5.21 8.99 -7.09
CA LEU A 176 5.02 7.70 -6.41
C LEU A 176 3.52 7.35 -6.28
N CYS A 177 2.65 8.33 -5.99
CA CYS A 177 1.19 8.12 -6.04
C CYS A 177 0.72 7.72 -7.45
N ASN A 178 1.21 8.39 -8.50
CA ASN A 178 0.89 8.06 -9.89
C ASN A 178 1.36 6.64 -10.28
N ILE A 179 2.53 6.20 -9.81
CA ILE A 179 3.03 4.82 -9.97
C ILE A 179 2.09 3.84 -9.28
N THR A 180 1.75 4.09 -8.01
CA THR A 180 0.85 3.25 -7.21
C THR A 180 -0.52 3.07 -7.88
N LEU A 181 -1.13 4.17 -8.35
CA LEU A 181 -2.40 4.17 -9.07
C LEU A 181 -2.34 3.53 -10.46
N ALA A 182 -1.16 3.40 -11.07
CA ALA A 182 -0.97 2.67 -12.31
C ALA A 182 -0.87 1.15 -12.06
N ILE A 183 -0.18 0.74 -11.00
CA ILE A 183 -0.02 -0.67 -10.60
C ILE A 183 -1.32 -1.24 -10.04
N ALA A 184 -2.06 -0.47 -9.23
CA ALA A 184 -3.34 -0.90 -8.65
C ALA A 184 -4.38 -1.32 -9.71
N LYS A 185 -4.32 -0.75 -10.92
CA LYS A 185 -5.19 -1.11 -12.06
C LYS A 185 -4.91 -2.50 -12.65
N LEU A 186 -3.82 -3.15 -12.24
CA LEU A 186 -3.48 -4.53 -12.60
C LEU A 186 -4.11 -5.56 -11.67
N ILE A 187 -4.73 -5.13 -10.56
CA ILE A 187 -5.48 -6.02 -9.67
C ILE A 187 -6.77 -6.46 -10.38
N PRO A 188 -7.03 -7.77 -10.54
CA PRO A 188 -8.29 -8.26 -11.10
C PRO A 188 -9.50 -7.84 -10.27
N ARG A 189 -10.60 -7.48 -10.95
CA ARG A 189 -11.92 -7.20 -10.37
C ARG A 189 -12.93 -8.29 -10.74
#